data_AF-A0A928IT07-F1
#
_entry.id   AF-A0A928IT07-F1
#
_cell.length_a   1.000
_cell.length_b   1.000
_cell.length_c   1.000
_cell.angle_alpha   90.00
_cell.angle_beta   90.00
_cell.angle_gamma   90.00
#
_symmetry.space_group_name_H-M   'P 1'
#
loop_
_entity.id
_entity.type
_entity.pdbx_description
1 polymer ?
#
loop_
_entity_poly.entity_id
_entity_poly.type
_entity_poly.pdbx_seq_one_letter_code
_entity_poly.pdbx_strand_id
1 'polypeptide(L)'
;MAITGVSDETKKKQEEYMNPTAAVTDAQKAAEDYKANNDPTNSKYGVVAEELLDQYLNRDDFSYDVNGDALYAQYKNQYTKNANKAMKDTVAQSAAYSGGYSNSWGQTAGQQIYQDYMTELDNKIPELRQQAQNEYLAEGEMLLDKYGITQGHYQDLMNQFYAERDYLDNKANEEYSKWFDERNYWDGVAANESADYWNVQNYNNSSPASSGEGYYEENDFERMVQNGSYINDDGKTIYTYYRGDKKYEFEEGKNPYTGTINPDAKDKDGKYDSSKTFSNGYQPNNIEGKKLSKTGYEGTVNGVVQNVWTTGDGRYWMWDGSINDYFEVNDPKTQE
;
A
#
# COMPACT_ATOMS: atom_id res chain seq x y z
N MET A 1 9.22 37.90 0.78
CA MET A 1 9.02 39.00 -0.18
C MET A 1 7.64 38.81 -0.77
N ALA A 2 6.75 39.81 -0.70
CA ALA A 2 5.43 39.69 -1.31
C ALA A 2 5.57 39.61 -2.83
N ILE A 3 5.08 38.53 -3.44
CA ILE A 3 5.09 38.36 -4.89
C ILE A 3 4.15 39.43 -5.47
N THR A 4 4.71 40.31 -6.30
CA THR A 4 3.97 41.42 -6.91
C THR A 4 3.10 40.86 -8.04
N GLY A 5 1.84 41.29 -8.10
CA GLY A 5 0.89 40.81 -9.13
C GLY A 5 0.04 39.60 -8.75
N VAL A 6 0.20 39.05 -7.54
CA VAL A 6 -0.62 37.94 -7.03
C VAL A 6 -1.88 38.47 -6.34
N SER A 7 -3.01 37.81 -6.56
CA SER A 7 -4.30 38.13 -5.97
C SER A 7 -4.30 37.88 -4.45
N ASP A 8 -5.18 38.59 -3.73
CA ASP A 8 -5.28 38.43 -2.28
C ASP A 8 -5.86 37.07 -1.88
N GLU A 9 -6.69 36.48 -2.74
CA GLU A 9 -7.19 35.11 -2.57
C GLU A 9 -6.06 34.08 -2.68
N THR A 10 -5.22 34.19 -3.70
CA THR A 10 -4.07 33.29 -3.89
C THR A 10 -3.04 33.45 -2.78
N LYS A 11 -2.73 34.67 -2.33
CA LYS A 11 -1.86 34.89 -1.16
C LYS A 11 -2.41 34.24 0.10
N LYS A 12 -3.71 34.41 0.37
CA LYS A 12 -4.37 33.79 1.52
C LYS A 12 -4.28 32.27 1.45
N LYS A 13 -4.43 31.68 0.28
CA LYS A 13 -4.28 30.23 0.07
C LYS A 13 -2.84 29.75 0.22
N GLN A 14 -1.85 30.49 -0.30
CA GLN A 14 -0.44 30.19 -0.04
C GLN A 14 -0.10 30.25 1.45
N GLU A 15 -0.64 31.22 2.20
CA GLU A 15 -0.49 31.28 3.66
C GLU A 15 -1.15 30.09 4.36
N GLU A 16 -2.36 29.70 3.92
CA GLU A 16 -3.11 28.54 4.45
C GLU A 16 -2.33 27.22 4.28
N TYR A 17 -1.67 27.02 3.13
CA TYR A 17 -0.90 25.81 2.82
C TYR A 17 0.61 25.95 3.04
N MET A 18 1.09 27.07 3.59
CA MET A 18 2.51 27.31 3.85
C MET A 18 3.10 26.26 4.81
N ASN A 19 2.30 25.82 5.78
CA ASN A 19 2.65 24.79 6.74
C ASN A 19 1.69 23.61 6.60
N PRO A 20 2.12 22.38 6.98
CA PRO A 20 1.23 21.22 7.04
C PRO A 20 -0.05 21.53 7.80
N THR A 21 -1.18 21.03 7.28
CA THR A 21 -2.48 21.23 7.95
C THR A 21 -2.53 20.45 9.26
N ALA A 22 -3.50 20.79 10.11
CA ALA A 22 -3.78 20.04 11.33
C ALA A 22 -4.02 18.55 11.04
N ALA A 23 -4.66 18.21 9.92
CA ALA A 23 -4.88 16.82 9.51
C ALA A 23 -3.57 16.06 9.26
N VAL A 24 -2.57 16.70 8.63
CA VAL A 24 -1.25 16.12 8.43
C VAL A 24 -0.55 15.89 9.77
N THR A 25 -0.50 16.93 10.61
CA THR A 25 0.21 16.85 11.89
C THR A 25 -0.47 15.87 12.85
N ASP A 26 -1.79 15.80 12.85
CA ASP A 26 -2.57 14.87 13.68
C ASP A 26 -2.39 13.42 13.21
N ALA A 27 -2.38 13.18 11.90
CA ALA A 27 -2.15 11.84 11.35
C ALA A 27 -0.72 11.34 11.61
N GLN A 28 0.28 12.20 11.43
CA GLN A 28 1.68 11.89 11.76
C GLN A 28 1.83 11.59 13.25
N LYS A 29 1.29 12.45 14.10
CA LYS A 29 1.32 12.26 15.55
C LYS A 29 0.60 10.97 15.98
N ALA A 30 -0.54 10.65 15.36
CA ALA A 30 -1.26 9.40 15.65
C ALA A 30 -0.42 8.16 15.29
N ALA A 31 0.28 8.19 14.16
CA ALA A 31 1.18 7.10 13.76
C ALA A 31 2.37 6.95 14.72
N GLU A 32 2.98 8.07 15.13
CA GLU A 32 4.08 8.08 16.11
C GLU A 32 3.64 7.61 17.49
N ASP A 33 2.53 8.16 18.00
CA ASP A 33 1.95 7.79 19.29
C ASP A 33 1.57 6.30 19.32
N TYR A 34 1.03 5.77 18.21
CA TYR A 34 0.70 4.35 18.11
C TYR A 34 1.95 3.47 18.21
N LYS A 35 2.99 3.77 17.43
CA LYS A 35 4.27 3.05 17.46
C LYS A 35 4.90 3.07 18.85
N ALA A 36 4.90 4.22 19.52
CA ALA A 36 5.53 4.39 20.82
C ALA A 36 4.81 3.63 21.95
N ASN A 37 3.47 3.57 21.89
CA ASN A 37 2.66 3.07 23.00
C ASN A 37 2.16 1.63 22.81
N ASN A 38 2.30 1.04 21.62
CA ASN A 38 1.71 -0.27 21.30
C ASN A 38 2.73 -1.31 20.84
N ASP A 39 4.03 -1.09 21.06
CA ASP A 39 5.06 -2.06 20.70
C ASP A 39 4.83 -3.41 21.42
N PRO A 40 4.60 -4.49 20.66
CA PRO A 40 4.27 -5.80 21.22
C PRO A 40 5.49 -6.56 21.78
N THR A 41 6.72 -6.09 21.55
CA THR A 41 7.96 -6.78 22.00
C THR A 41 8.00 -7.06 23.50
N ASN A 42 7.45 -6.16 24.32
CA ASN A 42 7.35 -6.34 25.77
C ASN A 42 5.97 -6.82 26.24
N SER A 43 5.17 -7.40 25.33
CA SER A 43 3.87 -7.93 25.71
C SER A 43 4.00 -9.11 26.68
N LYS A 44 3.00 -9.29 27.54
CA LYS A 44 2.96 -10.43 28.47
C LYS A 44 3.05 -11.78 27.75
N TYR A 45 2.58 -11.85 26.51
CA TYR A 45 2.55 -13.09 25.72
C TYR A 45 3.96 -13.49 25.30
N GLY A 46 4.81 -12.54 24.89
CA GLY A 46 6.22 -12.82 24.57
C GLY A 46 6.96 -13.38 25.79
N VAL A 47 6.85 -12.69 26.93
CA VAL A 47 7.50 -13.11 28.18
C VAL A 47 7.04 -14.49 28.63
N VAL A 48 5.74 -14.74 28.70
CA VAL A 48 5.20 -16.04 29.14
C VAL A 48 5.61 -17.15 28.18
N ALA A 49 5.69 -16.88 26.88
CA ALA A 49 6.08 -17.89 25.92
C ALA A 49 7.58 -18.23 26.03
N GLU A 50 8.45 -17.25 26.31
CA GLU A 50 9.86 -17.52 26.64
C GLU A 50 9.99 -18.36 27.91
N GLU A 51 9.24 -18.01 28.96
CA GLU A 51 9.24 -18.77 30.22
C GLU A 51 8.76 -20.23 30.03
N LEU A 52 7.72 -20.46 29.22
CA LEU A 52 7.21 -21.80 28.94
C LEU A 52 8.22 -22.63 28.13
N LEU A 53 8.91 -22.00 27.17
CA LEU A 53 9.95 -22.66 26.40
C LEU A 53 11.15 -23.01 27.29
N ASP A 54 11.57 -22.08 28.14
CA ASP A 54 12.65 -22.30 29.10
C ASP A 54 12.32 -23.43 30.08
N GLN A 55 11.09 -23.44 30.61
CA GLN A 55 10.59 -24.54 31.45
C GLN A 55 10.62 -25.88 30.72
N TYR A 56 10.36 -25.92 29.42
CA TYR A 56 10.43 -27.15 28.62
C TYR A 56 11.87 -27.59 28.34
N LEU A 57 12.76 -26.65 28.03
CA LEU A 57 14.17 -26.93 27.71
C LEU A 57 14.99 -27.32 28.94
N ASN A 58 14.64 -26.78 30.12
CA ASN A 58 15.33 -27.04 31.39
C ASN A 58 14.63 -28.12 32.25
N ARG A 59 13.83 -29.00 31.63
CA ARG A 59 13.24 -30.13 32.36
C ARG A 59 14.32 -31.12 32.75
N ASP A 60 14.26 -31.59 33.99
CA ASP A 60 15.10 -32.70 34.43
C ASP A 60 14.79 -33.96 33.61
N ASP A 61 15.82 -34.74 33.31
CA ASP A 61 15.66 -36.04 32.67
C ASP A 61 14.74 -36.95 33.49
N PHE A 62 13.96 -37.79 32.78
CA PHE A 62 13.08 -38.73 33.45
C PHE A 62 13.85 -39.66 34.40
N SER A 63 13.46 -39.64 35.67
CA SER A 63 13.97 -40.51 36.73
C SER A 63 12.80 -41.04 37.56
N TYR A 64 12.91 -42.28 38.03
CA TYR A 64 11.88 -42.94 38.82
C TYR A 64 12.48 -43.54 40.10
N ASP A 65 12.07 -43.00 41.25
CA ASP A 65 12.40 -43.54 42.57
C ASP A 65 11.21 -44.30 43.15
N VAL A 66 11.32 -45.63 43.12
CA VAL A 66 10.30 -46.54 43.65
C VAL A 66 10.04 -46.35 45.16
N ASN A 67 11.05 -45.91 45.94
CA ASN A 67 10.88 -45.72 47.38
C ASN A 67 10.20 -44.39 47.71
N GLY A 68 10.30 -43.40 46.81
CA GLY A 68 9.60 -42.12 46.88
C GLY A 68 8.16 -42.18 46.37
N ASP A 69 7.79 -43.23 45.64
CA ASP A 69 6.45 -43.41 45.07
C ASP A 69 5.42 -43.80 46.16
N ALA A 70 4.46 -42.91 46.40
CA ALA A 70 3.40 -43.11 47.40
C ALA A 70 2.48 -44.31 47.07
N LEU A 71 2.23 -44.57 45.78
CA LEU A 71 1.42 -45.69 45.33
C LEU A 71 2.17 -47.02 45.51
N TYR A 72 3.48 -47.04 45.24
CA TYR A 72 4.31 -48.20 45.58
C TYR A 72 4.34 -48.45 47.10
N ALA A 73 4.48 -47.41 47.92
CA ALA A 73 4.45 -47.55 49.39
C ALA A 73 3.12 -48.16 49.88
N GLN A 74 2.00 -47.76 49.27
CA GLN A 74 0.68 -48.35 49.54
C GLN A 74 0.64 -49.83 49.15
N TYR A 75 1.09 -50.19 47.94
CA TYR A 75 1.17 -51.59 47.52
C TYR A 75 2.08 -52.41 48.44
N LYS A 76 3.26 -51.92 48.76
CA LYS A 76 4.20 -52.60 49.66
C LYS A 76 3.58 -52.92 51.02
N ASN A 77 2.84 -51.98 51.61
CA ASN A 77 2.12 -52.21 52.86
C ASN A 77 1.08 -53.32 52.72
N GLN A 78 0.25 -53.25 51.68
CA GLN A 78 -0.81 -54.20 51.42
C GLN A 78 -0.27 -55.61 51.15
N TYR A 79 0.71 -55.74 50.25
CA TYR A 79 1.34 -57.01 49.88
C TYR A 79 2.07 -57.62 51.08
N THR A 80 2.80 -56.83 51.87
CA THR A 80 3.47 -57.34 53.08
C THR A 80 2.46 -57.86 54.11
N LYS A 81 1.35 -57.16 54.31
CA LYS A 81 0.28 -57.58 55.22
C LYS A 81 -0.38 -58.88 54.76
N ASN A 82 -0.66 -59.00 53.47
CA ASN A 82 -1.28 -60.18 52.88
C ASN A 82 -0.32 -61.38 52.86
N ALA A 83 0.95 -61.17 52.51
CA ALA A 83 2.00 -62.18 52.57
C ALA A 83 2.15 -62.77 53.97
N ASN A 84 2.20 -61.91 54.99
CA ASN A 84 2.27 -62.35 56.40
C ASN A 84 1.05 -63.15 56.83
N LYS A 85 -0.15 -62.75 56.38
CA LYS A 85 -1.39 -63.47 56.67
C LYS A 85 -1.39 -64.84 55.98
N ALA A 86 -1.12 -64.87 54.68
CA ALA A 86 -1.09 -66.09 53.89
C ALA A 86 -0.03 -67.08 54.40
N MET A 87 1.17 -66.60 54.73
CA MET A 87 2.22 -67.40 55.37
C MET A 87 1.74 -68.04 56.68
N LYS A 88 1.11 -67.25 57.57
CA LYS A 88 0.58 -67.77 58.85
C LYS A 88 -0.51 -68.80 58.62
N ASP A 89 -1.39 -68.57 57.66
CA ASP A 89 -2.47 -69.49 57.32
C ASP A 89 -1.90 -70.81 56.76
N THR A 90 -0.90 -70.76 55.88
CA THR A 90 -0.20 -71.95 55.34
C THR A 90 0.52 -72.73 56.44
N VAL A 91 1.23 -72.05 57.34
CA VAL A 91 1.89 -72.69 58.48
C VAL A 91 0.88 -73.32 59.43
N ALA A 92 -0.23 -72.64 59.74
CA ALA A 92 -1.29 -73.13 60.61
C ALA A 92 -2.00 -74.35 60.01
N GLN A 93 -2.32 -74.31 58.72
CA GLN A 93 -2.89 -75.45 57.99
C GLN A 93 -1.95 -76.66 58.04
N SER A 94 -0.66 -76.44 57.79
CA SER A 94 0.35 -77.48 57.87
C SER A 94 0.47 -78.10 59.27
N ALA A 95 0.49 -77.27 60.32
CA ALA A 95 0.51 -77.74 61.70
C ALA A 95 -0.76 -78.53 62.07
N ALA A 96 -1.92 -78.14 61.55
CA ALA A 96 -3.17 -78.89 61.73
C ALA A 96 -3.09 -80.29 61.09
N TYR A 97 -2.48 -80.43 59.91
CA TYR A 97 -2.26 -81.73 59.27
C TYR A 97 -1.29 -82.64 60.06
N SER A 98 -0.33 -82.08 60.79
CA SER A 98 0.59 -82.84 61.66
C SER A 98 0.12 -82.98 63.11
N GLY A 99 -1.18 -82.82 63.37
CA GLY A 99 -1.75 -83.04 64.71
C GLY A 99 -1.41 -81.95 65.73
N GLY A 100 -1.19 -80.72 65.26
CA GLY A 100 -0.89 -79.54 66.09
C GLY A 100 0.60 -79.24 66.25
N TYR A 101 1.49 -80.11 65.76
CA TYR A 101 2.93 -79.86 65.83
C TYR A 101 3.39 -78.98 64.67
N SER A 102 4.17 -77.94 64.98
CA SER A 102 4.90 -77.20 63.94
C SER A 102 5.83 -78.15 63.19
N ASN A 103 5.81 -78.09 61.85
CA ASN A 103 6.64 -78.93 61.01
C ASN A 103 7.47 -78.06 60.05
N SER A 104 8.62 -78.56 59.62
CA SER A 104 9.54 -77.84 58.73
C SER A 104 8.93 -77.59 57.35
N TRP A 105 8.09 -78.50 56.86
CA TRP A 105 7.42 -78.38 55.57
C TRP A 105 6.47 -77.17 55.50
N GLY A 106 5.67 -76.93 56.54
CA GLY A 106 4.77 -75.79 56.66
C GLY A 106 5.50 -74.46 56.75
N GLN A 107 6.66 -74.44 57.41
CA GLN A 107 7.54 -73.26 57.43
C GLN A 107 8.10 -72.96 56.04
N THR A 108 8.61 -73.97 55.32
CA THR A 108 9.09 -73.81 53.95
C THR A 108 7.96 -73.37 53.00
N ALA A 109 6.79 -74.00 53.08
CA ALA A 109 5.64 -73.63 52.26
C ALA A 109 5.14 -72.21 52.57
N GLY A 110 5.09 -71.81 53.85
CA GLY A 110 4.74 -70.45 54.23
C GLY A 110 5.74 -69.41 53.74
N GLN A 111 7.04 -69.72 53.79
CA GLN A 111 8.08 -68.85 53.24
C GLN A 111 7.96 -68.71 51.72
N GLN A 112 7.63 -69.79 51.01
CA GLN A 112 7.37 -69.73 49.56
C GLN A 112 6.21 -68.78 49.26
N ILE A 113 5.07 -68.93 49.96
CA ILE A 113 3.91 -68.06 49.78
C ILE A 113 4.27 -66.59 50.06
N TYR A 114 5.08 -66.31 51.09
CA TYR A 114 5.53 -64.94 51.35
C TYR A 114 6.35 -64.38 50.18
N GLN A 115 7.28 -65.17 49.64
CA GLN A 115 8.12 -64.79 48.49
C GLN A 115 7.30 -64.58 47.22
N ASP A 116 6.24 -65.37 47.00
CA ASP A 116 5.34 -65.22 45.86
C ASP A 116 4.64 -63.84 45.90
N TYR A 117 4.10 -63.44 47.06
CA TYR A 117 3.52 -62.10 47.23
C TYR A 117 4.54 -60.97 47.03
N MET A 118 5.79 -61.14 47.48
CA MET A 118 6.83 -60.12 47.24
C MET A 118 7.21 -60.03 45.76
N THR A 119 7.21 -61.16 45.06
CA THR A 119 7.42 -61.20 43.61
C THR A 119 6.29 -60.48 42.87
N GLU A 120 5.04 -60.66 43.28
CA GLU A 120 3.90 -59.92 42.72
C GLU A 120 3.99 -58.41 42.96
N LEU A 121 4.51 -57.98 44.12
CA LEU A 121 4.79 -56.56 44.38
C LEU A 121 5.89 -56.03 43.45
N ASP A 122 6.98 -56.77 43.28
CA ASP A 122 8.09 -56.38 42.39
C ASP A 122 7.62 -56.26 40.93
N ASN A 123 6.67 -57.10 40.52
CA ASN A 123 6.04 -57.01 39.20
C ASN A 123 5.22 -55.71 38.99
N LYS A 124 4.89 -54.96 40.04
CA LYS A 124 4.25 -53.64 39.93
C LYS A 124 5.24 -52.50 39.68
N ILE A 125 6.53 -52.69 39.94
CA ILE A 125 7.55 -51.65 39.74
C ILE A 125 7.61 -51.19 38.26
N PRO A 126 7.64 -52.09 37.25
CA PRO A 126 7.62 -51.66 35.85
C PRO A 126 6.34 -50.91 35.46
N GLU A 127 5.18 -51.32 35.99
CA GLU A 127 3.89 -50.65 35.74
C GLU A 127 3.91 -49.21 36.26
N LEU A 128 4.35 -49.02 37.50
CA LEU A 128 4.43 -47.69 38.12
C LEU A 128 5.48 -46.80 37.45
N ARG A 129 6.64 -47.36 37.09
CA ARG A 129 7.64 -46.62 36.30
C ARG A 129 7.07 -46.17 34.95
N GLN A 130 6.29 -47.02 34.27
CA GLN A 130 5.65 -46.66 33.01
C GLN A 130 4.60 -45.56 33.19
N GLN A 131 3.81 -45.63 34.27
CA GLN A 131 2.87 -44.57 34.61
C GLN A 131 3.58 -43.24 34.83
N ALA A 132 4.62 -43.22 35.68
CA ALA A 132 5.41 -42.02 35.93
C ALA A 132 6.05 -41.47 34.65
N GLN A 133 6.50 -42.35 33.75
CA GLN A 133 7.03 -41.93 32.44
C GLN A 133 5.94 -41.28 31.59
N ASN A 134 4.73 -41.84 31.56
CA ASN A 134 3.62 -41.26 30.80
C ASN A 134 3.20 -39.89 31.36
N GLU A 135 3.16 -39.74 32.68
CA GLU A 135 2.91 -38.46 33.34
C GLU A 135 3.98 -37.43 32.98
N TYR A 136 5.26 -37.80 33.06
CA TYR A 136 6.37 -36.96 32.62
C TYR A 136 6.25 -36.54 31.15
N LEU A 137 5.89 -37.45 30.24
CA LEU A 137 5.71 -37.12 28.82
C LEU A 137 4.53 -36.15 28.63
N ALA A 138 3.40 -36.40 29.30
CA ALA A 138 2.20 -35.57 29.23
C ALA A 138 2.44 -34.15 29.77
N GLU A 139 3.21 -33.99 30.84
CA GLU A 139 3.63 -32.67 31.34
C GLU A 139 4.46 -31.91 30.30
N GLY A 140 5.39 -32.60 29.64
CA GLY A 140 6.19 -32.02 28.56
C GLY A 140 5.33 -31.57 27.37
N GLU A 141 4.38 -32.39 26.95
CA GLU A 141 3.43 -32.04 25.89
C GLU A 141 2.55 -30.84 26.29
N MET A 142 2.09 -30.78 27.54
CA MET A 142 1.29 -29.66 28.03
C MET A 142 2.06 -28.34 28.04
N LEU A 143 3.35 -28.36 28.38
CA LEU A 143 4.21 -27.17 28.29
C LEU A 143 4.33 -26.68 26.84
N LEU A 144 4.54 -27.60 25.89
CA LEU A 144 4.61 -27.28 24.46
C LEU A 144 3.28 -26.76 23.91
N ASP A 145 2.15 -27.33 24.34
CA ASP A 145 0.81 -26.87 23.94
C ASP A 145 0.55 -25.44 24.43
N LYS A 146 0.81 -25.17 25.71
CA LYS A 146 0.71 -23.82 26.29
C LYS A 146 1.65 -22.84 25.59
N TYR A 147 2.88 -23.26 25.29
CA TYR A 147 3.83 -22.47 24.52
C TYR A 147 3.26 -22.13 23.15
N GLY A 148 2.76 -23.13 22.41
CA GLY A 148 2.18 -22.93 21.08
C GLY A 148 1.00 -21.97 21.08
N ILE A 149 0.08 -22.09 22.04
CA ILE A 149 -1.06 -21.18 22.20
C ILE A 149 -0.57 -19.75 22.51
N THR A 150 0.39 -19.62 23.43
CA THR A 150 0.91 -18.31 23.86
C THR A 150 1.68 -17.63 22.73
N GLN A 151 2.51 -18.38 22.00
CA GLN A 151 3.20 -17.89 20.80
C GLN A 151 2.22 -17.50 19.70
N GLY A 152 1.13 -18.25 19.51
CA GLY A 152 0.06 -17.88 18.59
C GLY A 152 -0.53 -16.50 18.94
N HIS A 153 -0.87 -16.28 20.21
CA HIS A 153 -1.36 -14.97 20.67
C HIS A 153 -0.32 -13.86 20.52
N TYR A 154 0.96 -14.14 20.75
CA TYR A 154 2.03 -13.18 20.53
C TYR A 154 2.15 -12.79 19.04
N GLN A 155 2.06 -13.77 18.14
CA GLN A 155 2.09 -13.52 16.70
C GLN A 155 0.86 -12.74 16.23
N ASP A 156 -0.33 -13.04 16.76
CA ASP A 156 -1.55 -12.29 16.46
C ASP A 156 -1.43 -10.83 16.88
N LEU A 157 -0.90 -10.58 18.08
CA LEU A 157 -0.64 -9.22 18.58
C LEU A 157 0.35 -8.48 17.68
N MET A 158 1.41 -9.17 17.25
CA MET A 158 2.42 -8.63 16.33
C MET A 158 1.80 -8.25 14.98
N ASN A 159 0.96 -9.13 14.42
CA ASN A 159 0.26 -8.88 13.16
C ASN A 159 -0.69 -7.68 13.26
N GLN A 160 -1.45 -7.59 14.36
CA GLN A 160 -2.34 -6.46 14.62
C GLN A 160 -1.58 -5.14 14.74
N PHE A 161 -0.47 -5.15 15.48
CA PHE A 161 0.40 -3.97 15.61
C PHE A 161 0.91 -3.49 14.25
N TYR A 162 1.46 -4.38 13.43
CA TYR A 162 1.95 -3.99 12.11
C TYR A 162 0.84 -3.51 11.17
N ALA A 163 -0.32 -4.18 11.18
CA ALA A 163 -1.45 -3.77 10.35
C ALA A 163 -1.95 -2.36 10.69
N GLU A 164 -2.13 -2.05 11.98
CA GLU A 164 -2.59 -0.73 12.43
C GLU A 164 -1.52 0.34 12.22
N ARG A 165 -0.25 0.01 12.49
CA ARG A 165 0.88 0.88 12.18
C ARG A 165 0.90 1.26 10.71
N ASP A 166 0.79 0.29 9.81
CA ASP A 166 0.84 0.52 8.38
C ASP A 166 -0.39 1.31 7.90
N TYR A 167 -1.56 1.05 8.49
CA TYR A 167 -2.76 1.85 8.24
C TYR A 167 -2.57 3.33 8.62
N LEU A 168 -2.03 3.61 9.81
CA LEU A 168 -1.77 4.97 10.28
C LEU A 168 -0.69 5.68 9.47
N ASP A 169 0.39 4.97 9.10
CA ASP A 169 1.44 5.50 8.24
C ASP A 169 0.90 5.86 6.85
N ASN A 170 0.07 5.00 6.25
CA ASN A 170 -0.57 5.29 4.97
C ASN A 170 -1.48 6.51 5.07
N LYS A 171 -2.29 6.60 6.14
CA LYS A 171 -3.14 7.77 6.38
C LYS A 171 -2.33 9.05 6.53
N ALA A 172 -1.22 9.02 7.27
CA ALA A 172 -0.32 10.18 7.39
C ALA A 172 0.28 10.59 6.04
N ASN A 173 0.70 9.61 5.23
CA ASN A 173 1.22 9.85 3.88
C ASN A 173 0.16 10.42 2.93
N GLU A 174 -1.08 9.92 2.99
CA GLU A 174 -2.20 10.44 2.20
C GLU A 174 -2.51 11.89 2.56
N GLU A 175 -2.62 12.23 3.84
CA GLU A 175 -2.88 13.61 4.28
C GLU A 175 -1.73 14.54 3.88
N TYR A 176 -0.48 14.09 4.05
CA TYR A 176 0.68 14.85 3.61
C TYR A 176 0.66 15.10 2.10
N SER A 177 0.29 14.10 1.30
CA SER A 177 0.25 14.22 -0.16
C SER A 177 -0.82 15.22 -0.60
N LYS A 178 -2.02 15.16 -0.02
CA LYS A 178 -3.09 16.16 -0.27
C LYS A 178 -2.64 17.58 0.04
N TRP A 179 -2.01 17.79 1.21
CA TRP A 179 -1.48 19.10 1.58
C TRP A 179 -0.39 19.58 0.61
N PHE A 180 0.51 18.68 0.21
CA PHE A 180 1.59 18.99 -0.71
C PHE A 180 1.08 19.35 -2.10
N ASP A 181 0.08 18.63 -2.61
CA ASP A 181 -0.58 18.90 -3.90
C ASP A 181 -1.27 20.27 -3.89
N GLU A 182 -2.04 20.57 -2.84
CA GLU A 182 -2.70 21.89 -2.66
C GLU A 182 -1.67 23.02 -2.61
N ARG A 183 -0.60 22.83 -1.84
CA ARG A 183 0.49 23.81 -1.75
C ARG A 183 1.10 24.09 -3.13
N ASN A 184 1.44 23.04 -3.88
CA ASN A 184 2.02 23.19 -5.22
C ASN A 184 1.05 23.83 -6.21
N TYR A 185 -0.24 23.48 -6.12
CA TYR A 185 -1.28 24.09 -6.95
C TYR A 185 -1.32 25.61 -6.73
N TRP A 186 -1.38 26.07 -5.48
CA TRP A 186 -1.43 27.49 -5.17
C TRP A 186 -0.12 28.23 -5.44
N ASP A 187 1.03 27.57 -5.30
CA ASP A 187 2.32 28.11 -5.75
C ASP A 187 2.36 28.28 -7.28
N GLY A 188 1.76 27.35 -8.03
CA GLY A 188 1.59 27.45 -9.48
C GLY A 188 0.64 28.59 -9.89
N VAL A 189 -0.50 28.73 -9.22
CA VAL A 189 -1.44 29.85 -9.44
C VAL A 189 -0.75 31.18 -9.17
N ALA A 190 -0.01 31.32 -8.07
CA ALA A 190 0.73 32.53 -7.75
C ALA A 190 1.80 32.87 -8.81
N ALA A 191 2.51 31.87 -9.33
CA ALA A 191 3.48 32.05 -10.40
C ALA A 191 2.81 32.56 -11.69
N ASN A 192 1.64 32.01 -12.04
CA ASN A 192 0.87 32.44 -13.21
C ASN A 192 0.33 33.86 -13.06
N GLU A 193 -0.33 34.17 -11.93
CA GLU A 193 -0.84 35.53 -11.67
C GLU A 193 0.29 36.58 -11.69
N SER A 194 1.45 36.25 -11.11
CA SER A 194 2.60 37.15 -11.17
C SER A 194 3.11 37.33 -12.60
N ALA A 195 3.18 36.26 -13.40
CA ALA A 195 3.57 36.35 -14.80
C ALA A 195 2.59 37.20 -15.62
N ASP A 196 1.28 37.02 -15.42
CA ASP A 196 0.23 37.81 -16.08
C ASP A 196 0.33 39.29 -15.71
N TYR A 197 0.56 39.59 -14.43
CA TYR A 197 0.80 40.97 -13.99
C TYR A 197 1.99 41.61 -14.71
N TRP A 198 3.13 40.91 -14.83
CA TRP A 198 4.29 41.43 -15.54
C TRP A 198 4.06 41.54 -17.05
N ASN A 199 3.29 40.63 -17.66
CA ASN A 199 2.89 40.73 -19.06
C ASN A 199 2.02 41.98 -19.31
N VAL A 200 1.05 42.25 -18.43
CA VAL A 200 0.20 43.45 -18.49
C VAL A 200 1.02 44.73 -18.27
N GLN A 201 1.96 44.74 -17.31
CA GLN A 201 2.86 45.89 -17.11
C GLN A 201 3.76 46.13 -18.32
N ASN A 202 4.30 45.08 -18.93
CA ASN A 202 5.10 45.19 -20.14
C ASN A 202 4.27 45.70 -21.32
N TYR A 203 3.04 45.19 -21.50
CA TYR A 203 2.09 45.66 -22.53
C TYR A 203 1.69 47.13 -22.34
N ASN A 204 1.35 47.54 -21.11
CA ASN A 204 1.01 48.93 -20.79
C ASN A 204 2.20 49.90 -20.97
N ASN A 205 3.42 49.42 -20.73
CA ASN A 205 4.65 50.17 -21.03
C ASN A 205 5.03 50.15 -22.52
N SER A 206 4.37 49.33 -23.35
CA SER A 206 4.68 49.16 -24.77
C SER A 206 3.56 49.53 -25.75
N SER A 207 2.49 50.23 -25.33
CA SER A 207 1.51 50.76 -26.28
C SER A 207 1.95 52.09 -26.91
N PRO A 208 2.02 52.21 -28.26
CA PRO A 208 1.86 53.47 -28.96
C PRO A 208 0.44 54.00 -28.75
N ALA A 209 0.25 55.30 -28.88
CA ALA A 209 -1.04 55.96 -28.71
C ALA A 209 -2.15 55.39 -29.64
N SER A 210 -3.38 55.35 -29.11
CA SER A 210 -4.69 55.54 -29.79
C SER A 210 -5.69 54.37 -29.76
N SER A 211 -6.77 54.58 -28.98
CA SER A 211 -8.21 54.22 -29.17
C SER A 211 -8.61 52.81 -29.61
N GLY A 212 -9.57 52.08 -29.04
CA GLY A 212 -10.66 52.41 -28.12
C GLY A 212 -11.87 51.52 -28.46
N GLU A 213 -12.25 50.67 -27.50
CA GLU A 213 -13.58 50.10 -27.18
C GLU A 213 -14.31 49.11 -28.13
N GLY A 214 -14.57 47.91 -27.60
CA GLY A 214 -15.61 46.98 -28.06
C GLY A 214 -15.50 45.56 -27.48
N TYR A 215 -16.30 45.24 -26.45
CA TYR A 215 -16.44 43.92 -25.81
C TYR A 215 -16.74 42.78 -26.80
N TYR A 216 -16.06 41.62 -26.66
CA TYR A 216 -16.64 40.27 -26.66
C TYR A 216 -15.77 39.28 -25.85
N GLU A 217 -16.47 38.39 -25.16
CA GLU A 217 -15.99 37.33 -24.28
C GLU A 217 -15.21 36.23 -25.01
N GLU A 218 -14.37 35.52 -24.25
CA GLU A 218 -13.93 34.13 -24.44
C GLU A 218 -13.08 33.83 -25.70
N ASN A 219 -11.79 33.53 -25.51
CA ASN A 219 -11.06 32.44 -26.17
C ASN A 219 -9.59 32.34 -25.68
N ASP A 220 -9.37 31.63 -24.57
CA ASP A 220 -8.03 31.33 -24.02
C ASP A 220 -7.39 30.07 -24.66
N PHE A 221 -7.38 29.98 -26.00
CA PHE A 221 -7.11 28.72 -26.70
C PHE A 221 -5.73 28.57 -27.37
N GLU A 222 -4.86 29.59 -27.44
CA GLU A 222 -3.67 29.50 -28.30
C GLU A 222 -2.31 29.51 -27.58
N ARG A 223 -2.05 28.47 -26.80
CA ARG A 223 -0.67 28.03 -26.47
C ARG A 223 -0.49 26.51 -26.60
N MET A 224 -1.01 25.91 -27.68
CA MET A 224 -0.74 24.49 -27.96
C MET A 224 0.61 24.33 -28.67
N VAL A 225 1.67 24.07 -27.91
CA VAL A 225 2.99 23.66 -28.43
C VAL A 225 2.98 22.13 -28.62
N GLN A 226 3.30 21.65 -29.81
CA GLN A 226 3.46 20.21 -30.08
C GLN A 226 4.62 19.66 -29.25
N ASN A 227 4.34 18.76 -28.30
CA ASN A 227 5.36 18.20 -27.40
C ASN A 227 5.81 16.77 -27.77
N GLY A 228 5.13 16.11 -28.72
CA GLY A 228 5.56 14.80 -29.23
C GLY A 228 4.55 14.10 -30.15
N SER A 229 4.97 12.99 -30.74
CA SER A 229 4.12 12.08 -31.51
C SER A 229 4.53 10.62 -31.25
N TYR A 230 3.59 9.69 -31.28
CA TYR A 230 3.83 8.24 -31.20
C TYR A 230 2.93 7.48 -32.17
N ILE A 231 3.28 6.22 -32.47
CA ILE A 231 2.44 5.33 -33.29
C ILE A 231 1.63 4.45 -32.35
N ASN A 232 0.31 4.41 -32.51
CA ASN A 232 -0.56 3.54 -31.69
C ASN A 232 -0.59 2.10 -32.24
N ASP A 233 -1.26 1.19 -31.52
CA ASP A 233 -1.34 -0.24 -31.87
C ASP A 233 -2.01 -0.50 -33.24
N ASP A 234 -2.82 0.45 -33.73
CA ASP A 234 -3.43 0.41 -35.06
C ASP A 234 -2.50 0.92 -36.18
N GLY A 235 -1.25 1.26 -35.85
CA GLY A 235 -0.26 1.80 -36.78
C GLY A 235 -0.48 3.26 -37.17
N LYS A 236 -1.32 4.00 -36.45
CA LYS A 236 -1.61 5.42 -36.72
C LYS A 236 -0.69 6.34 -35.93
N THR A 237 -0.22 7.40 -36.57
CA THR A 237 0.49 8.48 -35.91
C THR A 237 -0.48 9.29 -35.05
N ILE A 238 -0.20 9.36 -33.75
CA ILE A 238 -0.93 10.16 -32.76
C ILE A 238 -0.03 11.30 -32.31
N TYR A 239 -0.56 12.52 -32.36
CA TYR A 239 0.10 13.70 -31.84
C TYR A 239 -0.41 14.02 -30.44
N THR A 240 0.51 14.42 -29.56
CA THR A 240 0.22 14.73 -28.16
C THR A 240 0.46 16.19 -27.85
N TYR A 241 -0.54 16.81 -27.22
CA TYR A 241 -0.52 18.20 -26.79
C TYR A 241 -0.88 18.31 -25.32
N TYR A 242 -0.25 19.24 -24.62
CA TYR A 242 -0.51 19.49 -23.21
C TYR A 242 -1.07 20.89 -23.01
N ARG A 243 -2.13 21.01 -22.19
CA ARG A 243 -2.69 22.26 -21.69
C ARG A 243 -2.68 22.20 -20.17
N GLY A 244 -1.66 22.77 -19.55
CA GLY A 244 -1.36 22.47 -18.14
C GLY A 244 -1.17 20.97 -17.95
N ASP A 245 -1.89 20.36 -17.03
CA ASP A 245 -1.82 18.92 -16.74
C ASP A 245 -2.68 18.04 -17.67
N LYS A 246 -3.46 18.65 -18.58
CA LYS A 246 -4.34 17.92 -19.49
C LYS A 246 -3.61 17.53 -20.77
N LYS A 247 -3.64 16.23 -21.08
CA LYS A 247 -3.12 15.64 -22.31
C LYS A 247 -4.24 15.52 -23.35
N TYR A 248 -3.99 16.02 -24.56
CA TYR A 248 -4.84 15.89 -25.73
C TYR A 248 -4.11 15.02 -26.77
N GLU A 249 -4.84 14.09 -27.37
CA GLU A 249 -4.31 13.16 -28.35
C GLU A 249 -5.19 13.16 -29.59
N PHE A 250 -4.57 13.27 -30.75
CA PHE A 250 -5.29 13.22 -32.02
C PHE A 250 -4.49 12.52 -33.11
N GLU A 251 -5.21 11.85 -33.99
CA GLU A 251 -4.62 11.24 -35.18
C GLU A 251 -4.08 12.31 -36.13
N GLU A 252 -3.03 11.96 -36.85
CA GLU A 252 -2.46 12.79 -37.90
C GLU A 252 -3.50 13.38 -38.87
N GLY A 253 -3.39 14.69 -39.13
CA GLY A 253 -4.31 15.43 -39.99
C GLY A 253 -5.59 15.93 -39.31
N LYS A 254 -5.92 15.44 -38.11
CA LYS A 254 -7.10 15.93 -37.37
C LYS A 254 -6.76 17.19 -36.61
N ASN A 255 -7.64 18.17 -36.71
CA ASN A 255 -7.57 19.37 -35.92
C ASN A 255 -7.86 19.06 -34.43
N PRO A 256 -7.04 19.58 -33.48
CA PRO A 256 -7.21 19.31 -32.05
C PRO A 256 -8.52 19.79 -31.44
N TYR A 257 -9.13 20.83 -32.02
CA TYR A 257 -10.34 21.46 -31.52
C TYR A 257 -11.60 20.77 -32.04
N THR A 258 -11.63 20.39 -33.32
CA THR A 258 -12.82 19.82 -33.96
C THR A 258 -12.78 18.31 -34.13
N GLY A 259 -11.60 17.69 -34.05
CA GLY A 259 -11.39 16.28 -34.33
C GLY A 259 -11.59 15.89 -35.80
N THR A 260 -11.70 16.86 -36.71
CA THR A 260 -11.93 16.65 -38.14
C THR A 260 -10.71 17.02 -38.98
N ILE A 261 -10.57 16.39 -40.16
CA ILE A 261 -9.56 16.76 -41.15
C ILE A 261 -10.16 17.87 -42.02
N ASN A 262 -9.47 19.02 -42.10
CA ASN A 262 -9.89 20.12 -42.97
C ASN A 262 -9.91 19.63 -44.45
N PRO A 263 -10.93 20.01 -45.25
CA PRO A 263 -11.02 19.62 -46.65
C PRO A 263 -9.77 19.92 -47.50
N ASP A 264 -9.11 21.05 -47.27
CA ASP A 264 -7.90 21.49 -47.98
C ASP A 264 -6.63 20.72 -47.56
N ALA A 265 -6.71 19.94 -46.49
CA ALA A 265 -5.67 18.99 -46.09
C ALA A 265 -5.86 17.59 -46.71
N LYS A 266 -6.86 17.39 -47.58
CA LYS A 266 -7.15 16.10 -48.21
C LYS A 266 -6.61 15.98 -49.63
N ASP A 267 -6.25 14.76 -50.02
CA ASP A 267 -5.96 14.38 -51.40
C ASP A 267 -7.27 14.26 -52.23
N LYS A 268 -7.10 13.97 -53.53
CA LYS A 268 -8.22 13.79 -54.47
C LYS A 268 -9.15 12.62 -54.12
N ASP A 269 -8.68 11.68 -53.29
CA ASP A 269 -9.41 10.50 -52.86
C ASP A 269 -10.03 10.70 -51.45
N GLY A 270 -9.93 11.92 -50.89
CA GLY A 270 -10.52 12.31 -49.61
C GLY A 270 -9.70 11.91 -48.38
N LYS A 271 -8.46 11.44 -48.56
CA LYS A 271 -7.56 11.04 -47.47
C LYS A 271 -6.64 12.19 -47.08
N TYR A 272 -6.13 12.18 -45.84
CA TYR A 272 -5.17 13.18 -45.39
C TYR A 272 -3.88 13.16 -46.23
N ASP A 273 -3.39 14.35 -46.57
CA ASP A 273 -2.15 14.59 -47.31
C ASP A 273 -1.26 15.56 -46.54
N SER A 274 -0.17 15.05 -45.94
CA SER A 274 0.75 15.84 -45.13
C SER A 274 1.51 16.91 -45.91
N SER A 275 1.55 16.84 -47.24
CA SER A 275 2.14 17.89 -48.07
C SER A 275 1.27 19.15 -48.14
N LYS A 276 -0.01 19.04 -47.76
CA LYS A 276 -1.00 20.12 -47.79
C LYS A 276 -1.19 20.82 -46.46
N THR A 277 -0.43 20.45 -45.44
CA THR A 277 -0.45 21.09 -44.12
C THR A 277 0.85 21.80 -43.79
N PHE A 278 0.82 22.66 -42.78
CA PHE A 278 2.03 23.19 -42.14
C PHE A 278 2.65 22.13 -41.22
N SER A 279 3.82 22.45 -40.63
CA SER A 279 4.55 21.52 -39.76
C SER A 279 3.79 21.10 -38.50
N ASN A 280 2.72 21.81 -38.13
CA ASN A 280 1.82 21.40 -37.04
C ASN A 280 0.90 20.21 -37.42
N GLY A 281 0.88 19.80 -38.69
CA GLY A 281 0.27 18.54 -39.14
C GLY A 281 -1.26 18.55 -39.25
N TYR A 282 -1.93 19.69 -39.06
CA TYR A 282 -3.40 19.78 -39.19
C TYR A 282 -3.87 21.05 -39.89
N GLN A 283 -3.14 22.17 -39.77
CA GLN A 283 -3.52 23.42 -40.42
C GLN A 283 -3.14 23.36 -41.90
N PRO A 284 -4.09 23.57 -42.83
CA PRO A 284 -3.79 23.60 -44.26
C PRO A 284 -2.82 24.71 -44.61
N ASN A 285 -1.88 24.43 -45.50
CA ASN A 285 -0.97 25.41 -46.10
C ASN A 285 -1.53 26.03 -47.39
N ASN A 286 -2.81 25.81 -47.65
CA ASN A 286 -3.53 26.21 -48.84
C ASN A 286 -5.01 26.47 -48.51
N ILE A 287 -5.69 27.22 -49.38
CA ILE A 287 -7.14 27.41 -49.36
C ILE A 287 -7.66 27.05 -50.75
N GLU A 288 -8.52 26.04 -50.86
CA GLU A 288 -9.02 25.51 -52.13
C GLU A 288 -7.91 25.20 -53.14
N GLY A 289 -6.76 24.69 -52.66
CA GLY A 289 -5.58 24.42 -53.48
C GLY A 289 -4.70 25.63 -53.82
N LYS A 290 -5.07 26.85 -53.40
CA LYS A 290 -4.24 28.04 -53.54
C LYS A 290 -3.25 28.12 -52.39
N LYS A 291 -1.95 28.07 -52.69
CA LYS A 291 -0.89 28.09 -51.68
C LYS A 291 -0.87 29.40 -50.88
N LEU A 292 -0.74 29.28 -49.56
CA LEU A 292 -0.59 30.40 -48.65
C LEU A 292 0.86 30.90 -48.58
N SER A 293 1.01 32.21 -48.49
CA SER A 293 2.29 32.89 -48.28
C SER A 293 2.23 33.76 -47.04
N LYS A 294 3.30 33.78 -46.25
CA LYS A 294 3.38 34.59 -45.03
C LYS A 294 3.50 36.07 -45.40
N THR A 295 2.68 36.92 -44.78
CA THR A 295 2.67 38.36 -45.08
C THR A 295 3.58 39.18 -44.17
N GLY A 296 3.92 38.64 -42.99
CA GLY A 296 4.64 39.35 -41.93
C GLY A 296 3.76 40.19 -41.02
N TYR A 297 2.47 40.31 -41.34
CA TYR A 297 1.46 40.89 -40.46
C TYR A 297 0.88 39.82 -39.54
N GLU A 298 0.45 40.28 -38.38
CA GLU A 298 -0.21 39.47 -37.38
C GLU A 298 -1.57 40.09 -37.07
N GLY A 299 -2.55 39.24 -36.80
CA GLY A 299 -3.87 39.65 -36.35
C GLY A 299 -4.30 38.76 -35.21
N THR A 300 -5.35 39.14 -34.49
CA THR A 300 -5.87 38.33 -33.39
C THR A 300 -7.10 37.58 -33.86
N VAL A 301 -7.08 36.25 -33.73
CA VAL A 301 -8.26 35.39 -33.85
C VAL A 301 -8.47 34.79 -32.48
N ASN A 302 -9.70 34.78 -31.97
CA ASN A 302 -10.01 34.04 -30.73
C ASN A 302 -8.99 34.30 -29.61
N GLY A 303 -8.69 35.57 -29.37
CA GLY A 303 -7.80 36.00 -28.28
C GLY A 303 -6.31 35.84 -28.52
N VAL A 304 -5.83 35.24 -29.62
CA VAL A 304 -4.38 35.18 -29.84
C VAL A 304 -3.89 35.38 -31.27
N VAL A 305 -2.62 35.73 -31.29
CA VAL A 305 -1.91 36.36 -32.38
C VAL A 305 -1.54 35.30 -33.40
N GLN A 306 -2.19 35.39 -34.55
CA GLN A 306 -2.00 34.51 -35.69
C GLN A 306 -1.35 35.27 -36.84
N ASN A 307 -0.59 34.55 -37.65
CA ASN A 307 -0.05 35.11 -38.88
C ASN A 307 -1.20 35.39 -39.85
N VAL A 308 -1.17 36.56 -40.48
CA VAL A 308 -1.99 36.84 -41.66
C VAL A 308 -1.30 36.22 -42.88
N TRP A 309 -2.05 35.42 -43.62
CA TRP A 309 -1.60 34.76 -44.83
C TRP A 309 -2.17 35.44 -46.07
N THR A 310 -1.52 35.26 -47.21
CA THR A 310 -2.05 35.72 -48.49
C THR A 310 -2.02 34.62 -49.54
N THR A 311 -3.02 34.65 -50.42
CA THR A 311 -3.10 33.81 -51.63
C THR A 311 -2.67 34.61 -52.85
N GLY A 312 -2.26 33.93 -53.93
CA GLY A 312 -1.75 34.60 -55.15
C GLY A 312 -2.74 35.54 -55.87
N ASP A 313 -4.02 35.52 -55.48
CA ASP A 313 -5.07 36.44 -55.93
C ASP A 313 -5.17 37.73 -55.09
N GLY A 314 -4.26 37.94 -54.13
CA GLY A 314 -4.16 39.18 -53.34
C GLY A 314 -5.13 39.28 -52.16
N ARG A 315 -5.82 38.18 -51.82
CA ARG A 315 -6.67 38.10 -50.62
C ARG A 315 -5.85 37.75 -49.38
N TYR A 316 -6.36 38.15 -48.22
CA TYR A 316 -5.72 37.94 -46.94
C TYR A 316 -6.56 37.02 -46.07
N TRP A 317 -5.91 36.15 -45.30
CA TRP A 317 -6.56 35.06 -44.60
C TRP A 317 -5.97 34.87 -43.21
N MET A 318 -6.84 34.51 -42.28
CA MET A 318 -6.46 34.11 -40.95
C MET A 318 -7.06 32.76 -40.62
N TRP A 319 -6.30 31.96 -39.85
CA TRP A 319 -6.72 30.64 -39.45
C TRP A 319 -7.52 30.71 -38.16
N ASP A 320 -8.69 30.09 -38.14
CA ASP A 320 -9.44 29.81 -36.93
C ASP A 320 -9.44 28.29 -36.66
N GLY A 321 -8.63 27.90 -35.67
CA GLY A 321 -8.50 26.51 -35.25
C GLY A 321 -9.80 25.93 -34.67
N SER A 322 -10.64 26.75 -34.03
CA SER A 322 -11.86 26.30 -33.35
C SER A 322 -12.94 25.81 -34.31
N ILE A 323 -12.99 26.40 -35.50
CA ILE A 323 -13.89 25.99 -36.59
C ILE A 323 -13.17 25.16 -37.66
N ASN A 324 -11.85 24.99 -37.52
CA ASN A 324 -10.99 24.28 -38.46
C ASN A 324 -11.06 24.87 -39.88
N ASP A 325 -11.01 26.19 -40.00
CA ASP A 325 -11.15 26.88 -41.30
C ASP A 325 -10.40 28.23 -41.35
N TYR A 326 -10.19 28.72 -42.57
CA TYR A 326 -9.70 30.07 -42.81
C TYR A 326 -10.87 31.04 -43.04
N PHE A 327 -10.71 32.27 -42.57
CA PHE A 327 -11.61 33.36 -42.93
C PHE A 327 -10.84 34.51 -43.58
N GLU A 328 -11.50 35.20 -44.50
CA GLU A 328 -10.92 36.31 -45.24
C GLU A 328 -10.87 37.55 -44.34
N VAL A 329 -9.75 38.28 -44.40
CA VAL A 329 -9.53 39.53 -43.68
C VAL A 329 -9.20 40.67 -44.64
N ASN A 330 -9.42 41.89 -44.20
CA ASN A 330 -9.07 43.09 -44.97
C ASN A 330 -7.54 43.21 -45.16
N ASP A 331 -7.13 43.98 -46.16
CA ASP A 331 -5.71 44.26 -46.40
C ASP A 331 -5.08 44.92 -45.15
N PRO A 332 -4.08 44.30 -44.50
CA PRO A 332 -3.44 44.87 -43.32
C PRO A 332 -2.66 46.16 -43.62
N LYS A 333 -2.44 46.53 -44.89
CA LYS A 333 -1.76 47.77 -45.29
C LYS A 333 -2.66 49.00 -45.35
N THR A 334 -3.98 48.84 -45.27
CA THR A 334 -4.93 49.96 -45.44
C THR A 334 -5.54 50.46 -44.13
N GLN A 335 -5.06 49.96 -42.98
CA GLN A 335 -5.40 50.46 -41.64
C GLN A 335 -4.33 51.49 -41.18
N GLU A 336 -4.42 52.73 -41.69
CA GLU A 336 -3.77 53.92 -41.14
C GLU A 336 -4.73 54.72 -40.26
#